data_AF-A0A2N8UNX7-F1
#
_entry.id   AF-A0A2N8UNX7-F1
#
_cell.length_a   1.000
_cell.length_b   1.000
_cell.length_c   1.000
_cell.angle_alpha   90.00
_cell.angle_beta   90.00
_cell.angle_gamma   90.00
#
_symmetry.space_group_name_H-M   'P 1'
#
loop_
_entity.id
_entity.type
_entity.pdbx_description
1 polymer ?
#
loop_
_entity_poly.entity_id
_entity_poly.type
_entity_poly.pdbx_seq_one_letter_code
_entity_poly.pdbx_strand_id
1 'polypeptide(L)'
;MSKSPSTTQQAGSFPSFTTVNFYAGSKLNRLSWLRTSTEFLNTTIASPSTRFVLLKNNNPLCHGDAAPEEQRGLLATLSWDEVKPYILENVKASGGVATESDDVLVFGPQAYVLQKGEGEEKDFTRATDGVGPSRLALVFLVIDESQLSNTSLPGQMAKDASKDSDAANDKAPPAGVPYFALSLSYRPLFLGADEPAPMHALCEKLEAQGQQYDFLDLRASSQAARWPHEDAAIVAQAKSLIDWNERHRFCPGCSRQQYSLWAGYKRGCSSSLANAQPGTAFSRAFLPSSTTFAEDDKGVCPSTKVLSNFHYPRTDPVIIMAIISPDGEKVLLGRQKKWPAGFYSCLAGFCEPGESFEEAVRREVLEESGIRVDQVIYHSSQPWPYPTNLMAGFFGIAKSDDETHIRLDLDNELEHARFYTRQEILDVLGGDTQFTRAELEKIDQQHDDGNETGGRRMEVGIRLPPKTAIARVLVEAWARGHAVLPNHMDTFQKTRM
;
A
#
# COMPACT_ATOMS: atom_id res chain seq x y z
N MET A 1 -35.13 -32.04 -33.09
CA MET A 1 -34.01 -32.54 -32.25
C MET A 1 -32.75 -31.82 -32.67
N SER A 2 -32.26 -30.89 -31.86
CA SER A 2 -30.92 -30.30 -31.93
C SER A 2 -30.68 -29.66 -30.57
N LYS A 3 -29.97 -30.38 -29.69
CA LYS A 3 -29.57 -29.88 -28.37
C LYS A 3 -28.40 -28.93 -28.58
N SER A 4 -28.52 -27.70 -28.06
CA SER A 4 -27.39 -26.79 -27.89
C SER A 4 -26.31 -27.45 -27.01
N PRO A 5 -25.02 -27.27 -27.31
CA PRO A 5 -23.97 -27.88 -26.52
C PRO A 5 -23.89 -27.17 -25.16
N SER A 6 -23.96 -27.97 -24.11
CA SER A 6 -23.69 -27.56 -22.73
C SER A 6 -22.25 -27.06 -22.63
N THR A 7 -22.07 -25.83 -22.17
CA THR A 7 -20.77 -25.29 -21.79
C THR A 7 -20.27 -26.03 -20.56
N THR A 8 -19.52 -27.11 -20.78
CA THR A 8 -18.79 -27.80 -19.73
C THR A 8 -17.72 -26.83 -19.22
N GLN A 9 -17.94 -26.23 -18.06
CA GLN A 9 -16.87 -25.50 -17.35
C GLN A 9 -15.72 -26.50 -17.13
N GLN A 10 -14.58 -26.20 -17.74
CA GLN A 10 -13.35 -26.95 -17.55
C GLN A 10 -12.96 -26.87 -16.07
N ALA A 11 -12.95 -28.03 -15.40
CA ALA A 11 -12.25 -28.18 -14.14
C ALA A 11 -10.76 -27.90 -14.37
N GLY A 12 -10.25 -26.76 -13.88
CA GLY A 12 -8.82 -26.46 -13.93
C GLY A 12 -8.40 -24.99 -14.08
N SER A 13 -9.30 -24.02 -14.28
CA SER A 13 -8.90 -22.61 -14.24
C SER A 13 -9.00 -22.08 -12.80
N PHE A 14 -7.85 -21.80 -12.18
CA PHE A 14 -7.80 -20.89 -11.03
C PHE A 14 -8.37 -19.54 -11.49
N PRO A 15 -9.49 -19.04 -10.94
CA PRO A 15 -10.12 -17.81 -11.41
C PRO A 15 -9.44 -16.55 -10.85
N SER A 16 -8.20 -16.63 -10.33
CA SER A 16 -7.53 -15.51 -9.65
C SER A 16 -7.22 -14.30 -10.54
N PHE A 17 -7.69 -14.30 -11.80
CA PHE A 17 -7.58 -13.19 -12.74
C PHE A 17 -8.92 -12.54 -13.11
N THR A 18 -10.08 -13.02 -12.64
CA THR A 18 -11.37 -12.40 -13.02
C THR A 18 -11.72 -11.18 -12.16
N THR A 19 -11.20 -11.09 -10.94
CA THR A 19 -11.45 -9.96 -10.02
C THR A 19 -10.19 -9.13 -9.79
N VAL A 20 -10.23 -7.87 -10.21
CA VAL A 20 -9.22 -6.86 -9.88
C VAL A 20 -9.78 -5.94 -8.80
N ASN A 21 -9.19 -5.99 -7.61
CA ASN A 21 -9.54 -5.11 -6.50
C ASN A 21 -8.93 -3.71 -6.67
N PHE A 22 -9.51 -2.72 -5.97
CA PHE A 22 -9.23 -1.29 -6.18
C PHE A 22 -7.75 -0.87 -6.07
N TYR A 23 -7.02 -1.39 -5.08
CA TYR A 23 -5.58 -1.13 -4.91
C TYR A 23 -4.68 -2.17 -5.60
N ALA A 24 -5.24 -3.01 -6.48
CA ALA A 24 -4.57 -4.13 -7.13
C ALA A 24 -4.63 -4.03 -8.67
N GLY A 25 -4.07 -5.04 -9.36
CA GLY A 25 -4.17 -5.18 -10.82
C GLY A 25 -3.37 -4.17 -11.63
N SER A 26 -2.42 -3.50 -10.99
CA SER A 26 -1.44 -2.64 -11.65
C SER A 26 -0.64 -3.43 -12.71
N LYS A 27 -0.57 -2.88 -13.93
CA LYS A 27 0.32 -3.34 -15.01
C LYS A 27 1.75 -2.77 -14.87
N LEU A 28 2.04 -2.14 -13.74
CA LEU A 28 3.26 -1.38 -13.53
C LEU A 28 4.41 -2.33 -13.19
N ASN A 29 5.57 -2.07 -13.78
CA ASN A 29 6.73 -2.90 -13.60
C ASN A 29 7.58 -2.39 -12.42
N ARG A 30 7.80 -3.24 -11.42
CA ARG A 30 8.54 -2.88 -10.20
C ARG A 30 10.06 -2.88 -10.37
N LEU A 31 10.58 -3.52 -11.43
CA LEU A 31 12.01 -3.60 -11.76
C LEU A 31 12.92 -3.85 -10.55
N SER A 32 12.56 -4.84 -9.72
CA SER A 32 13.17 -5.01 -8.39
C SER A 32 14.67 -5.30 -8.42
N TRP A 33 15.16 -5.91 -9.51
CA TRP A 33 16.57 -6.19 -9.73
C TRP A 33 17.42 -4.94 -10.03
N LEU A 34 16.80 -3.79 -10.35
CA LEU A 34 17.49 -2.53 -10.64
C LEU A 34 17.56 -1.57 -9.44
N ARG A 35 16.96 -1.94 -8.30
CA ARG A 35 16.93 -1.09 -7.08
C ARG A 35 18.32 -0.82 -6.49
N THR A 36 19.33 -1.60 -6.86
CA THR A 36 20.72 -1.41 -6.43
C THR A 36 21.56 -0.67 -7.46
N SER A 37 21.07 -0.49 -8.69
CA SER A 37 21.83 0.10 -9.78
C SER A 37 21.87 1.62 -9.65
N THR A 38 23.03 2.15 -9.30
CA THR A 38 23.29 3.60 -9.24
C THR A 38 22.98 4.28 -10.56
N GLU A 39 23.45 3.72 -11.67
CA GLU A 39 23.25 4.30 -13.00
C GLU A 39 21.76 4.39 -13.33
N PHE A 40 21.04 3.27 -13.22
CA PHE A 40 19.61 3.22 -13.50
C PHE A 40 18.83 4.22 -12.65
N LEU A 41 19.05 4.26 -11.33
CA LEU A 41 18.27 5.14 -10.46
C LEU A 41 18.49 6.62 -10.78
N ASN A 42 19.71 7.01 -11.12
CA ASN A 42 20.05 8.40 -11.40
C ASN A 42 19.61 8.85 -12.80
N THR A 43 19.69 8.00 -13.82
CA THR A 43 19.10 8.30 -15.13
C THR A 43 17.57 8.32 -15.06
N THR A 44 16.98 7.40 -14.29
CA THR A 44 15.52 7.31 -14.10
C THR A 44 14.97 8.52 -13.37
N ILE A 45 15.54 8.91 -12.22
CA ILE A 45 15.01 10.04 -11.45
C ILE A 45 15.07 11.36 -12.23
N ALA A 46 16.09 11.52 -13.08
CA ALA A 46 16.32 12.71 -13.89
C ALA A 46 15.51 12.75 -15.21
N SER A 47 14.80 11.66 -15.55
CA SER A 47 14.01 11.62 -16.78
C SER A 47 12.91 12.70 -16.76
N PRO A 48 12.68 13.44 -17.86
CA PRO A 48 11.55 14.36 -17.99
C PRO A 48 10.18 13.67 -17.84
N SER A 49 10.10 12.36 -18.12
CA SER A 49 8.89 11.58 -17.92
C SER A 49 8.64 11.19 -16.46
N THR A 50 9.61 11.36 -15.56
CA THR A 50 9.47 10.95 -14.16
C THR A 50 8.40 11.75 -13.44
N ARG A 51 7.62 11.04 -12.62
CA ARG A 51 6.53 11.58 -11.80
C ARG A 51 6.76 11.28 -10.32
N PHE A 52 6.50 12.27 -9.49
CA PHE A 52 6.63 12.18 -8.04
C PHE A 52 5.27 12.15 -7.36
N VAL A 53 4.99 11.06 -6.66
CA VAL A 53 3.87 10.92 -5.73
C VAL A 53 4.28 11.54 -4.41
N LEU A 54 3.74 12.71 -4.11
CA LEU A 54 4.04 13.44 -2.89
C LEU A 54 3.08 13.04 -1.77
N LEU A 55 3.62 12.77 -0.59
CA LEU A 55 2.83 12.42 0.59
C LEU A 55 3.09 13.43 1.71
N LYS A 56 2.03 13.98 2.31
CA LYS A 56 2.10 14.76 3.55
C LYS A 56 1.37 14.01 4.65
N ASN A 57 2.05 13.67 5.74
CA ASN A 57 1.52 12.80 6.80
C ASN A 57 0.87 11.52 6.24
N ASN A 58 1.53 10.92 5.25
CA ASN A 58 1.07 9.75 4.50
C ASN A 58 -0.20 9.96 3.64
N ASN A 59 -0.69 11.19 3.46
CA ASN A 59 -1.80 11.52 2.55
C ASN A 59 -1.26 11.99 1.19
N PRO A 60 -1.74 11.43 0.06
CA PRO A 60 -1.29 11.83 -1.27
C PRO A 60 -1.73 13.23 -1.67
N LEU A 61 -0.84 13.92 -2.38
CA LEU A 61 -1.18 15.12 -3.14
C LEU A 61 -2.19 14.78 -4.24
N CYS A 62 -3.25 15.56 -4.31
CA CYS A 62 -4.33 15.42 -5.25
C CYS A 62 -4.63 16.78 -5.89
N HIS A 63 -5.31 16.76 -7.02
CA HIS A 63 -5.81 17.98 -7.65
C HIS A 63 -6.94 18.60 -6.81
N GLY A 64 -6.82 19.88 -6.49
CA GLY A 64 -7.80 20.66 -5.73
C GLY A 64 -8.97 21.16 -6.59
N ASP A 65 -9.79 22.03 -6.02
CA ASP A 65 -11.06 22.49 -6.62
C ASP A 65 -10.89 23.29 -7.92
N ALA A 66 -9.76 23.97 -8.10
CA ALA A 66 -9.46 24.74 -9.30
C ALA A 66 -9.07 23.86 -10.51
N ALA A 67 -8.85 22.56 -10.32
CA ALA A 67 -8.58 21.64 -11.41
C ALA A 67 -9.86 21.35 -12.23
N PRO A 68 -9.72 20.92 -13.50
CA PRO A 68 -10.84 20.42 -14.29
C PRO A 68 -11.61 19.33 -13.54
N GLU A 69 -12.92 19.25 -13.79
CA GLU A 69 -13.83 18.35 -13.06
C GLU A 69 -13.38 16.88 -13.13
N GLU A 70 -12.85 16.47 -14.29
CA GLU A 70 -12.32 15.14 -14.54
C GLU A 70 -11.03 14.81 -13.76
N GLN A 71 -10.28 15.82 -13.30
CA GLN A 71 -9.04 15.66 -12.53
C GLN A 71 -9.24 15.93 -11.04
N ARG A 72 -10.25 16.72 -10.67
CA ARG A 72 -10.50 17.14 -9.29
C ARG A 72 -10.57 15.94 -8.34
N GLY A 73 -9.70 15.94 -7.33
CA GLY A 73 -9.58 14.90 -6.31
C GLY A 73 -8.83 13.65 -6.76
N LEU A 74 -8.35 13.58 -8.00
CA LEU A 74 -7.45 12.52 -8.47
C LEU A 74 -6.00 12.82 -8.08
N LEU A 75 -5.14 11.80 -8.20
CA LEU A 75 -3.72 11.89 -7.92
C LEU A 75 -3.07 13.05 -8.69
N ALA A 76 -2.41 13.95 -7.97
CA ALA A 76 -1.53 14.94 -8.55
C ALA A 76 -0.08 14.49 -8.36
N THR A 77 0.72 14.59 -9.43
CA THR A 77 2.15 14.31 -9.38
C THR A 77 2.95 15.50 -9.87
N LEU A 78 4.16 15.68 -9.33
CA LEU A 78 5.10 16.67 -9.86
C LEU A 78 6.14 16.02 -10.77
N SER A 79 6.66 16.80 -11.71
CA SER A 79 7.79 16.44 -12.55
C SER A 79 9.12 16.54 -11.80
N TRP A 80 10.19 15.97 -12.38
CA TRP A 80 11.55 16.13 -11.86
C TRP A 80 11.93 17.60 -11.71
N ASP A 81 11.67 18.46 -12.70
CA ASP A 81 12.07 19.87 -12.67
C ASP A 81 11.44 20.64 -11.49
N GLU A 82 10.22 20.27 -11.09
CA GLU A 82 9.51 20.89 -9.98
C GLU A 82 10.05 20.49 -8.60
N VAL A 83 10.60 19.28 -8.47
CA VAL A 83 11.14 18.77 -7.19
C VAL A 83 12.66 18.82 -7.09
N LYS A 84 13.37 18.90 -8.23
CA LYS A 84 14.83 18.85 -8.35
C LYS A 84 15.54 19.82 -7.39
N PRO A 85 15.16 21.10 -7.26
CA PRO A 85 15.87 22.03 -6.38
C PRO A 85 15.87 21.56 -4.91
N TYR A 86 14.71 21.09 -4.43
CA TYR A 86 14.53 20.64 -3.04
C TYR A 86 15.22 19.31 -2.76
N ILE A 87 15.22 18.39 -3.73
CA ILE A 87 15.91 17.10 -3.61
C ILE A 87 17.42 17.33 -3.59
N LEU A 88 17.98 18.10 -4.53
CA LEU A 88 19.42 18.33 -4.64
C LEU A 88 19.98 19.12 -3.45
N GLU A 89 19.22 20.06 -2.90
CA GLU A 89 19.57 20.73 -1.64
C GLU A 89 19.76 19.71 -0.50
N ASN A 90 18.85 18.75 -0.38
CA ASN A 90 18.89 17.73 0.67
C ASN A 90 19.90 16.60 0.39
N VAL A 91 20.24 16.35 -0.88
CA VAL A 91 21.39 15.51 -1.25
C VAL A 91 22.67 16.16 -0.76
N LYS A 92 22.89 17.44 -1.07
CA LYS A 92 24.05 18.22 -0.58
C LYS A 92 24.11 18.22 0.95
N ALA A 93 23.00 18.50 1.62
CA ALA A 93 22.92 18.49 3.08
C ALA A 93 23.08 17.09 3.70
N SER A 94 22.93 16.02 2.92
CA SER A 94 23.27 14.64 3.30
C SER A 94 24.74 14.29 3.10
N GLY A 95 25.59 15.25 2.72
CA GLY A 95 26.99 15.02 2.36
C GLY A 95 27.22 14.67 0.90
N GLY A 96 26.23 14.97 0.04
CA GLY A 96 26.29 14.67 -1.38
C GLY A 96 27.27 15.57 -2.14
N VAL A 97 27.92 15.03 -3.17
CA VAL A 97 28.76 15.81 -4.08
C VAL A 97 27.90 16.72 -4.95
N ALA A 98 28.34 17.96 -5.13
CA ALA A 98 27.75 18.83 -6.14
C ALA A 98 28.18 18.35 -7.53
N THR A 99 27.22 18.20 -8.42
CA THR A 99 27.45 17.87 -9.82
C THR A 99 27.22 19.10 -10.70
N GLU A 100 27.80 19.10 -11.89
CA GLU A 100 27.41 20.07 -12.93
C GLU A 100 25.92 19.86 -13.30
N SER A 101 25.26 20.87 -13.87
CA SER A 101 23.78 20.94 -13.98
C SER A 101 23.11 19.72 -14.62
N ASP A 102 23.87 19.00 -15.44
CA ASP A 102 23.38 17.94 -16.34
C ASP A 102 23.61 16.53 -15.78
N ASP A 103 24.58 16.33 -14.88
CA ASP A 103 24.87 15.02 -14.27
C ASP A 103 24.13 14.91 -12.92
N VAL A 104 22.96 14.29 -12.88
CA VAL A 104 22.21 14.09 -11.62
C VAL A 104 22.81 12.93 -10.83
N LEU A 105 23.17 13.16 -9.57
CA LEU A 105 23.69 12.13 -8.67
C LEU A 105 23.02 12.19 -7.28
N VAL A 106 21.95 11.42 -7.12
CA VAL A 106 21.10 11.31 -5.92
C VAL A 106 21.33 9.99 -5.19
N PHE A 107 21.49 8.89 -5.93
CA PHE A 107 21.63 7.55 -5.37
C PHE A 107 23.04 7.00 -5.54
N GLY A 108 23.40 6.05 -4.67
CA GLY A 108 24.63 5.27 -4.76
C GLY A 108 25.77 5.80 -3.90
N PRO A 109 26.79 4.97 -3.62
CA PRO A 109 27.92 5.35 -2.78
C PRO A 109 28.67 6.58 -3.30
N GLN A 110 28.75 6.75 -4.62
CA GLN A 110 29.43 7.86 -5.29
C GLN A 110 28.79 9.20 -4.94
N ALA A 111 27.46 9.24 -4.80
CA ALA A 111 26.73 10.45 -4.43
C ALA A 111 27.24 11.01 -3.10
N TYR A 112 27.63 10.15 -2.15
CA TYR A 112 27.97 10.50 -0.76
C TYR A 112 29.44 10.27 -0.41
N VAL A 113 30.31 10.13 -1.42
CA VAL A 113 31.75 9.88 -1.26
C VAL A 113 32.03 8.66 -0.38
N LEU A 114 31.15 7.66 -0.40
CA LEU A 114 31.36 6.40 0.31
C LEU A 114 32.33 5.56 -0.51
N GLN A 115 33.48 5.27 0.07
CA GLN A 115 34.52 4.42 -0.53
C GLN A 115 34.71 3.17 0.32
N LYS A 116 35.14 2.09 -0.30
CA LYS A 116 35.42 0.83 0.38
C LYS A 116 36.47 1.02 1.47
N GLY A 117 36.17 0.52 2.67
CA GLY A 117 37.14 0.40 3.77
C GLY A 117 38.03 -0.83 3.64
N GLU A 118 38.60 -1.27 4.76
CA GLU A 118 39.53 -2.42 4.83
C GLU A 118 38.84 -3.79 4.69
N GLY A 119 37.50 -3.84 4.71
CA GLY A 119 36.70 -5.07 4.66
C GLY A 119 36.53 -5.69 3.27
N GLU A 120 35.74 -6.76 3.21
CA GLU A 120 35.40 -7.43 1.95
C GLU A 120 34.53 -6.54 1.05
N GLU A 121 34.72 -6.64 -0.28
CA GLU A 121 33.95 -5.85 -1.25
C GLU A 121 32.45 -6.05 -1.09
N LYS A 122 32.02 -7.31 -0.92
CA LYS A 122 30.60 -7.68 -0.78
C LYS A 122 29.93 -6.99 0.41
N ASP A 123 30.68 -6.75 1.48
CA ASP A 123 30.16 -6.15 2.71
C ASP A 123 30.00 -4.63 2.55
N PHE A 124 30.89 -4.01 1.79
CA PHE A 124 30.76 -2.62 1.35
C PHE A 124 29.54 -2.47 0.41
N THR A 125 29.47 -3.26 -0.67
CA THR A 125 28.35 -3.26 -1.62
C THR A 125 27.01 -3.44 -0.92
N ARG A 126 26.88 -4.44 -0.03
CA ARG A 126 25.66 -4.69 0.75
C ARG A 126 25.24 -3.50 1.63
N ALA A 127 26.21 -2.70 2.08
CA ALA A 127 26.02 -1.53 2.93
C ALA A 127 25.76 -0.24 2.15
N THR A 128 25.99 -0.20 0.83
CA THR A 128 25.88 1.04 0.05
C THR A 128 24.99 0.97 -1.19
N ASP A 129 24.56 -0.22 -1.62
CA ASP A 129 23.73 -0.38 -2.82
C ASP A 129 22.44 0.43 -2.77
N GLY A 130 22.23 1.26 -3.80
CA GLY A 130 21.06 2.11 -3.91
C GLY A 130 20.86 3.03 -2.69
N VAL A 131 21.93 3.39 -1.98
CA VAL A 131 21.86 4.34 -0.86
C VAL A 131 21.27 5.65 -1.33
N GLY A 132 20.30 6.17 -0.58
CA GLY A 132 19.65 7.46 -0.84
C GLY A 132 20.04 8.52 0.19
N PRO A 133 19.59 9.77 0.01
CA PRO A 133 19.92 10.87 0.90
C PRO A 133 19.40 10.61 2.31
N SER A 134 20.26 10.76 3.32
CA SER A 134 19.91 10.55 4.74
C SER A 134 18.77 11.47 5.22
N ARG A 135 18.58 12.59 4.53
CA ARG A 135 17.58 13.61 4.86
C ARG A 135 16.19 13.36 4.25
N LEU A 136 16.03 12.46 3.29
CA LEU A 136 14.74 12.27 2.61
C LEU A 136 14.18 10.86 2.81
N ALA A 137 12.86 10.74 2.89
CA ALA A 137 12.15 9.51 2.56
C ALA A 137 11.78 9.56 1.08
N LEU A 138 12.70 9.08 0.24
CA LEU A 138 12.60 9.04 -1.21
C LEU A 138 12.68 7.58 -1.67
N VAL A 139 11.70 7.14 -2.46
CA VAL A 139 11.53 5.74 -2.84
C VAL A 139 11.25 5.62 -4.32
N PHE A 140 11.97 4.76 -5.04
CA PHE A 140 11.59 4.36 -6.41
C PHE A 140 10.39 3.41 -6.35
N LEU A 141 9.32 3.63 -7.10
CA LEU A 141 8.13 2.78 -7.03
C LEU A 141 8.12 1.74 -8.13
N VAL A 142 7.97 2.20 -9.36
CA VAL A 142 7.64 1.44 -10.56
C VAL A 142 7.96 2.25 -11.82
N ILE A 143 7.88 1.58 -12.97
CA ILE A 143 7.73 2.22 -14.27
C ILE A 143 6.38 1.80 -14.85
N ASP A 144 5.61 2.78 -15.31
CA ASP A 144 4.47 2.53 -16.15
C ASP A 144 4.93 2.30 -17.60
N GLU A 145 4.80 1.04 -18.03
CA GLU A 145 5.11 0.57 -19.37
C GLU A 145 3.84 0.40 -20.23
N SER A 146 2.67 0.85 -19.76
CA SER A 146 1.36 0.65 -20.42
C SER A 146 1.28 1.21 -21.84
N GLN A 147 2.07 2.24 -22.14
CA GLN A 147 2.14 2.90 -23.44
C GLN A 147 3.19 2.27 -24.38
N LEU A 148 3.94 1.27 -23.92
CA LEU A 148 4.95 0.59 -24.73
C LEU A 148 4.32 -0.50 -25.60
N SER A 149 4.99 -0.83 -26.71
CA SER A 149 4.59 -1.96 -27.56
C SER A 149 4.64 -3.27 -26.75
N ASN A 150 3.72 -4.21 -27.01
CA ASN A 150 3.73 -5.56 -26.44
C ASN A 150 5.00 -6.37 -26.75
N THR A 151 5.82 -5.92 -27.71
CA THR A 151 7.12 -6.51 -28.04
C THR A 151 8.29 -5.89 -27.26
N SER A 152 8.03 -4.85 -26.46
CA SER A 152 9.06 -4.17 -25.67
C SER A 152 9.51 -5.07 -24.52
N LEU A 153 10.81 -5.05 -24.21
CA LEU A 153 11.32 -5.81 -23.07
C LEU A 153 11.09 -5.04 -21.76
N PRO A 154 10.76 -5.73 -20.65
CA PRO A 154 10.72 -5.13 -19.32
C PRO A 154 12.00 -4.36 -18.98
N GLY A 155 11.88 -3.07 -18.64
CA GLY A 155 13.03 -2.21 -18.34
C GLY A 155 13.87 -1.86 -19.57
N GLN A 156 13.31 -1.96 -20.78
CA GLN A 156 13.97 -1.50 -22.01
C GLN A 156 14.31 0.00 -21.90
N MET A 157 15.53 0.39 -22.31
CA MET A 157 15.94 1.79 -22.35
C MET A 157 15.20 2.56 -23.46
N ALA A 158 14.86 3.82 -23.21
CA ALA A 158 14.29 4.70 -24.21
C ALA A 158 15.31 4.92 -25.34
N LYS A 159 14.92 4.65 -26.58
CA LYS A 159 15.80 4.87 -27.74
C LYS A 159 15.71 6.34 -28.16
N ASP A 160 16.83 7.03 -28.17
CA ASP A 160 16.92 8.36 -28.76
C ASP A 160 17.17 8.22 -30.27
N ALA A 161 16.15 8.50 -31.08
CA ALA A 161 16.24 8.42 -32.54
C ALA A 161 17.22 9.43 -33.15
N SER A 162 17.70 10.41 -32.38
CA SER A 162 18.70 11.40 -32.81
C SER A 162 20.16 10.96 -32.56
N LYS A 163 20.37 9.84 -31.85
CA LYS A 163 21.71 9.34 -31.51
C LYS A 163 21.99 8.04 -32.26
N ASP A 164 22.87 8.13 -33.26
CA ASP A 164 23.17 7.05 -34.22
C ASP A 164 23.98 5.84 -33.66
N SER A 165 24.27 5.77 -32.35
CA SER A 165 25.08 4.69 -31.78
C SER A 165 24.48 4.07 -30.53
N ASP A 166 24.56 2.74 -30.42
CA ASP A 166 24.05 1.97 -29.27
C ASP A 166 24.69 2.42 -27.94
N ALA A 167 25.98 2.79 -27.95
CA ALA A 167 26.69 3.29 -26.76
C ALA A 167 26.15 4.64 -26.22
N ALA A 168 25.50 5.44 -27.07
CA ALA A 168 24.90 6.70 -26.65
C ALA A 168 23.51 6.52 -26.00
N ASN A 169 22.91 5.33 -26.15
CA ASN A 169 21.68 4.91 -25.49
C ASN A 169 21.94 4.17 -24.16
N ASP A 170 23.19 3.81 -23.83
CA ASP A 170 23.52 3.13 -22.56
C ASP A 170 23.20 4.01 -21.33
N LYS A 171 23.20 5.34 -21.49
CA LYS A 171 22.78 6.30 -20.44
C LYS A 171 21.33 6.77 -20.57
N ALA A 172 20.56 6.21 -21.50
CA ALA A 172 19.17 6.63 -21.68
C ALA A 172 18.33 6.20 -20.47
N PRO A 173 17.32 6.98 -20.07
CA PRO A 173 16.38 6.52 -19.05
C PRO A 173 15.59 5.32 -19.58
N PRO A 174 15.03 4.48 -18.69
CA PRO A 174 14.09 3.44 -19.09
C PRO A 174 12.89 4.02 -19.86
N ALA A 175 12.40 3.26 -20.84
CA ALA A 175 11.18 3.58 -21.56
C ALA A 175 9.96 3.49 -20.61
N GLY A 176 8.99 4.39 -20.79
CA GLY A 176 7.80 4.50 -19.94
C GLY A 176 7.84 5.71 -19.00
N VAL A 177 6.96 5.69 -17.99
CA VAL A 177 6.81 6.76 -17.00
C VAL A 177 7.28 6.25 -15.64
N PRO A 178 8.47 6.67 -15.16
CA PRO A 178 8.94 6.29 -13.83
C PRO A 178 8.19 7.03 -12.73
N TYR A 179 7.90 6.31 -11.64
CA TYR A 179 7.30 6.90 -10.44
C TYR A 179 8.22 6.79 -9.23
N PHE A 180 8.36 7.89 -8.51
CA PHE A 180 8.98 7.95 -7.18
C PHE A 180 7.96 8.41 -6.14
N ALA A 181 8.07 7.93 -4.91
CA ALA A 181 7.38 8.51 -3.75
C ALA A 181 8.33 9.40 -2.96
N LEU A 182 7.82 10.54 -2.51
CA LEU A 182 8.56 11.47 -1.66
C LEU A 182 7.68 11.96 -0.53
N SER A 183 8.16 11.82 0.71
CA SER A 183 7.50 12.41 1.87
C SER A 183 7.85 13.88 2.04
N LEU A 184 6.82 14.70 2.23
CA LEU A 184 6.92 16.11 2.60
C LEU A 184 7.03 16.30 4.12
N SER A 185 6.68 15.27 4.90
CA SER A 185 6.61 15.32 6.37
C SER A 185 7.74 14.55 7.06
N TYR A 186 8.56 13.80 6.30
CA TYR A 186 9.67 13.04 6.86
C TYR A 186 10.65 13.95 7.57
N ARG A 187 11.02 13.55 8.79
CA ARG A 187 12.01 14.24 9.61
C ARG A 187 13.12 13.28 10.05
N PRO A 188 14.37 13.49 9.65
CA PRO A 188 15.51 12.75 10.18
C PRO A 188 15.67 12.95 11.69
N LEU A 189 16.15 11.92 12.38
CA LEU A 189 16.31 11.95 13.84
C LEU A 189 17.44 12.87 14.33
N PHE A 190 18.40 13.19 13.46
CA PHE A 190 19.53 14.06 13.77
C PHE A 190 19.23 15.55 13.56
N LEU A 191 18.02 15.93 13.11
CA LEU A 191 17.61 17.33 13.08
C LEU A 191 17.19 17.80 14.47
N GLY A 192 17.68 18.95 14.90
CA GLY A 192 17.26 19.61 16.14
C GLY A 192 15.79 20.00 16.08
N ALA A 193 15.08 20.07 17.21
CA ALA A 193 13.61 20.22 17.24
C ALA A 193 13.06 21.41 16.43
N ASP A 194 13.79 22.54 16.40
CA ASP A 194 13.36 23.79 15.77
C ASP A 194 13.71 23.90 14.28
N GLU A 195 14.52 22.97 13.74
CA GLU A 195 14.83 22.99 12.31
C GLU A 195 13.59 22.61 11.49
N PRO A 196 13.30 23.20 10.33
CA PRO A 196 12.18 22.75 9.50
C PRO A 196 12.44 21.34 8.93
N ALA A 197 11.36 20.64 8.57
CA ALA A 197 11.51 19.36 7.85
C ALA A 197 12.23 19.60 6.50
N PRO A 198 13.02 18.63 6.00
CA PRO A 198 13.76 18.70 4.74
C PRO A 198 12.97 19.22 3.53
N MET A 199 11.70 18.83 3.42
CA MET A 199 10.82 19.20 2.30
C MET A 199 9.80 20.29 2.66
N HIS A 200 10.00 20.99 3.79
CA HIS A 200 9.06 21.99 4.31
C HIS A 200 8.77 23.11 3.30
N ALA A 201 9.79 23.65 2.63
CA ALA A 201 9.61 24.71 1.65
C ALA A 201 8.75 24.28 0.44
N LEU A 202 8.86 23.02 0.00
CA LEU A 202 7.97 22.49 -1.04
C LEU A 202 6.56 22.28 -0.50
N CYS A 203 6.43 21.78 0.73
CA CYS A 203 5.14 21.62 1.39
C CYS A 203 4.39 22.95 1.49
N GLU A 204 5.03 24.00 2.01
CA GLU A 204 4.44 25.34 2.13
C GLU A 204 4.03 25.91 0.77
N LYS A 205 4.85 25.71 -0.26
CA LYS A 205 4.52 26.14 -1.62
C LYS A 205 3.24 25.46 -2.14
N LEU A 206 3.09 24.16 -1.93
CA LEU A 206 1.91 23.41 -2.36
C LEU A 206 0.67 23.78 -1.54
N GLU A 207 0.82 24.01 -0.25
CA GLU A 207 -0.28 24.45 0.62
C GLU A 207 -0.75 25.88 0.29
N ALA A 208 0.18 26.77 -0.06
CA ALA A 208 -0.16 28.10 -0.57
C ALA A 208 -0.95 28.03 -1.89
N GLN A 209 -0.84 26.91 -2.62
CA GLN A 209 -1.61 26.59 -3.82
C GLN A 209 -2.85 25.74 -3.50
N GLY A 210 -3.43 25.86 -2.29
CA GLY A 210 -4.54 25.01 -1.81
C GLY A 210 -5.83 24.99 -2.64
N GLN A 211 -5.97 25.87 -3.64
CA GLN A 211 -7.03 25.78 -4.65
C GLN A 211 -6.66 24.80 -5.79
N GLN A 212 -5.38 24.71 -6.13
CA GLN A 212 -4.85 23.82 -7.17
C GLN A 212 -4.53 22.42 -6.64
N TYR A 213 -4.12 22.31 -5.38
CA TYR A 213 -3.72 21.05 -4.76
C TYR A 213 -4.37 20.86 -3.40
N ASP A 214 -4.60 19.59 -3.05
CA ASP A 214 -5.06 19.16 -1.73
C ASP A 214 -4.33 17.88 -1.30
N PHE A 215 -4.34 17.56 0.00
CA PHE A 215 -3.80 16.31 0.53
C PHE A 215 -4.94 15.42 1.05
N LEU A 216 -5.27 14.39 0.28
CA LEU A 216 -6.48 13.62 0.49
C LEU A 216 -6.28 12.46 1.47
N ASP A 217 -7.14 12.37 2.50
CA ASP A 217 -7.30 11.13 3.26
C ASP A 217 -8.13 10.13 2.44
N LEU A 218 -7.44 9.19 1.79
CA LEU A 218 -8.06 8.16 0.96
C LEU A 218 -8.96 7.19 1.73
N ARG A 219 -8.82 7.05 3.06
CA ARG A 219 -9.72 6.19 3.85
C ARG A 219 -11.06 6.87 4.08
N ALA A 220 -11.03 8.18 4.26
CA ALA A 220 -12.18 9.01 4.60
C ALA A 220 -12.89 9.62 3.37
N SER A 221 -12.34 9.47 2.17
CA SER A 221 -12.84 10.14 0.96
C SER A 221 -13.68 9.22 0.07
N SER A 222 -14.92 9.61 -0.21
CA SER A 222 -15.77 8.98 -1.24
C SER A 222 -15.20 9.13 -2.64
N GLN A 223 -14.37 10.16 -2.84
CA GLN A 223 -13.77 10.43 -4.14
C GLN A 223 -12.73 9.38 -4.52
N ALA A 224 -12.20 8.61 -3.56
CA ALA A 224 -11.29 7.51 -3.85
C ALA A 224 -11.91 6.52 -4.85
N ALA A 225 -13.23 6.29 -4.83
CA ALA A 225 -13.89 5.39 -5.78
C ALA A 225 -13.83 5.85 -7.25
N ARG A 226 -13.52 7.14 -7.51
CA ARG A 226 -13.35 7.68 -8.87
C ARG A 226 -11.94 7.47 -9.42
N TRP A 227 -11.00 7.03 -8.59
CA TRP A 227 -9.60 6.91 -9.01
C TRP A 227 -9.41 5.76 -10.01
N PRO A 228 -8.58 5.98 -11.04
CA PRO A 228 -8.05 4.88 -11.83
C PRO A 228 -7.37 3.84 -10.93
N HIS A 229 -7.57 2.55 -11.23
CA HIS A 229 -6.96 1.45 -10.45
C HIS A 229 -5.43 1.53 -10.44
N GLU A 230 -4.84 2.03 -11.53
CA GLU A 230 -3.39 2.19 -11.66
C GLU A 230 -2.85 3.22 -10.65
N ASP A 231 -3.46 4.40 -10.57
CA ASP A 231 -3.12 5.43 -9.60
C ASP A 231 -3.33 4.96 -8.16
N ALA A 232 -4.45 4.29 -7.90
CA ALA A 232 -4.75 3.73 -6.59
C ALA A 232 -3.68 2.70 -6.17
N ALA A 233 -3.24 1.83 -7.08
CA ALA A 233 -2.19 0.85 -6.82
C ALA A 233 -0.81 1.50 -6.60
N ILE A 234 -0.47 2.54 -7.38
CA ILE A 234 0.76 3.34 -7.18
C ILE A 234 0.75 3.95 -5.79
N VAL A 235 -0.34 4.61 -5.41
CA VAL A 235 -0.45 5.27 -4.11
C VAL A 235 -0.46 4.26 -2.96
N ALA A 236 -1.08 3.10 -3.13
CA ALA A 236 -1.01 2.04 -2.12
C ALA A 236 0.43 1.59 -1.85
N GLN A 237 1.24 1.44 -2.92
CA GLN A 237 2.66 1.15 -2.79
C GLN A 237 3.43 2.31 -2.17
N ALA A 238 3.19 3.55 -2.63
CA ALA A 238 3.85 4.76 -2.13
C ALA A 238 3.62 4.94 -0.62
N LYS A 239 2.35 4.90 -0.19
CA LYS A 239 1.94 5.02 1.21
C LYS A 239 2.62 3.94 2.06
N SER A 240 2.59 2.69 1.61
CA SER A 240 3.16 1.58 2.36
C SER A 240 4.67 1.73 2.56
N LEU A 241 5.39 2.13 1.52
CA LEU A 241 6.85 2.25 1.57
C LEU A 241 7.31 3.49 2.32
N ILE A 242 6.63 4.63 2.13
CA ILE A 242 6.94 5.86 2.89
C ILE A 242 6.65 5.62 4.36
N ASP A 243 5.47 5.12 4.71
CA ASP A 243 5.11 4.80 6.08
C ASP A 243 6.15 3.90 6.78
N TRP A 244 6.57 2.83 6.09
CA TRP A 244 7.61 1.95 6.58
C TRP A 244 8.94 2.68 6.80
N ASN A 245 9.39 3.49 5.84
CA ASN A 245 10.64 4.27 5.95
C ASN A 245 10.62 5.28 7.10
N GLU A 246 9.47 5.90 7.39
CA GLU A 246 9.35 6.89 8.47
C GLU A 246 9.30 6.26 9.87
N ARG A 247 8.68 5.08 9.99
CA ARG A 247 8.54 4.38 11.28
C ARG A 247 9.74 3.50 11.64
N HIS A 248 10.43 2.92 10.65
CA HIS A 248 11.53 1.97 10.87
C HIS A 248 12.89 2.67 10.81
N ARG A 249 13.08 3.64 11.71
CA ARG A 249 14.30 4.46 11.81
C ARG A 249 15.37 3.88 12.72
N PHE A 250 15.07 2.84 13.50
CA PHE A 250 16.01 2.17 14.41
C PHE A 250 16.09 0.68 14.14
N CYS A 251 17.31 0.14 14.14
CA CYS A 251 17.58 -1.26 13.93
C CYS A 251 17.05 -2.10 15.10
N PRO A 252 16.13 -3.06 14.89
CA PRO A 252 15.64 -3.92 15.96
C PRO A 252 16.72 -4.76 16.65
N GLY A 253 17.83 -5.05 15.97
CA GLY A 253 18.91 -5.88 16.52
C GLY A 253 19.89 -5.17 17.45
N CYS A 254 20.02 -3.83 17.38
CA CYS A 254 20.98 -3.09 18.22
C CYS A 254 20.57 -1.65 18.56
N SER A 255 19.38 -1.21 18.13
CA SER A 255 18.83 0.12 18.38
C SER A 255 19.67 1.28 17.83
N ARG A 256 20.61 1.05 16.90
CA ARG A 256 21.24 2.12 16.12
C ARG A 256 20.29 2.65 15.06
N GLN A 257 20.52 3.89 14.62
CA GLN A 257 19.74 4.45 13.51
C GLN A 257 19.89 3.60 12.24
N GLN A 258 18.88 3.65 11.38
CA GLN A 258 18.90 3.04 10.06
C GLN A 258 18.91 4.11 8.96
N TYR A 259 19.41 3.72 7.80
CA TYR A 259 19.43 4.54 6.59
C TYR A 259 18.83 3.78 5.40
N SER A 260 18.42 4.53 4.38
CA SER A 260 17.77 3.98 3.19
C SER A 260 18.79 3.34 2.25
N LEU A 261 18.47 2.14 1.79
CA LEU A 261 19.17 1.35 0.78
C LEU A 261 18.16 0.86 -0.26
N TRP A 262 18.67 0.39 -1.40
CA TRP A 262 17.86 -0.18 -2.47
C TRP A 262 16.72 0.76 -2.91
N ALA A 263 17.02 2.05 -3.03
CA ALA A 263 16.05 3.09 -3.37
C ALA A 263 14.77 3.06 -2.51
N GLY A 264 14.93 2.84 -1.20
CA GLY A 264 13.82 2.86 -0.24
C GLY A 264 13.17 1.52 0.08
N TYR A 265 13.69 0.40 -0.45
CA TYR A 265 13.21 -0.98 -0.15
C TYR A 265 14.05 -1.71 0.89
N LYS A 266 15.07 -1.07 1.45
CA LYS A 266 15.89 -1.66 2.48
C LYS A 266 16.31 -0.63 3.51
N ARG A 267 16.23 -0.98 4.80
CA ARG A 267 16.75 -0.17 5.91
C ARG A 267 18.03 -0.82 6.41
N GLY A 268 19.19 -0.24 6.11
CA GLY A 268 20.48 -0.69 6.63
C GLY A 268 20.71 -0.19 8.05
N CYS A 269 21.21 -1.03 8.96
CA CYS A 269 21.72 -0.54 10.25
C CYS A 269 22.95 0.34 10.02
N SER A 270 23.00 1.53 10.64
CA SER A 270 24.09 2.50 10.42
C SER A 270 25.48 1.94 10.68
N SER A 271 25.64 0.97 11.59
CA SER A 271 26.93 0.30 11.81
C SER A 271 27.48 -0.41 10.58
N SER A 272 26.65 -0.72 9.57
CA SER A 272 27.13 -1.27 8.29
C SER A 272 28.02 -0.29 7.52
N LEU A 273 27.91 1.01 7.81
CA LEU A 273 28.78 2.04 7.25
C LEU A 273 30.23 1.92 7.75
N ALA A 274 30.51 1.10 8.76
CA ALA A 274 31.88 0.75 9.15
C ALA A 274 32.64 -0.01 8.05
N ASN A 275 31.93 -0.58 7.05
CA ASN A 275 32.54 -1.19 5.87
C ASN A 275 33.00 -0.15 4.83
N ALA A 276 32.64 1.13 5.02
CA ALA A 276 33.11 2.25 4.23
C ALA A 276 34.22 3.00 4.97
N GLN A 277 35.00 3.80 4.24
CA GLN A 277 35.97 4.71 4.85
C GLN A 277 35.26 5.70 5.81
N PRO A 278 35.82 5.92 7.01
CA PRO A 278 35.21 6.78 8.01
C PRO A 278 35.28 8.27 7.60
N GLY A 279 34.47 9.10 8.27
CA GLY A 279 34.59 10.56 8.22
C GLY A 279 33.77 11.27 7.14
N THR A 280 33.08 10.54 6.27
CA THR A 280 32.15 11.16 5.30
C THR A 280 31.05 11.94 6.03
N ALA A 281 30.57 13.03 5.44
CA ALA A 281 29.46 13.79 6.01
C ALA A 281 28.20 12.92 6.17
N PHE A 282 27.98 11.98 5.25
CA PHE A 282 26.90 11.00 5.32
C PHE A 282 27.00 10.08 6.54
N SER A 283 28.17 9.45 6.78
CA SER A 283 28.35 8.52 7.90
C SER A 283 28.27 9.22 9.27
N ARG A 284 28.79 10.44 9.36
CA ARG A 284 28.73 11.25 10.59
C ARG A 284 27.32 11.58 11.06
N ALA A 285 26.35 11.69 10.15
CA ALA A 285 24.95 11.95 10.51
C ALA A 285 24.32 10.85 11.42
N PHE A 286 24.91 9.65 11.44
CA PHE A 286 24.40 8.51 12.19
C PHE A 286 25.22 8.18 13.46
N LEU A 287 26.27 8.95 13.73
CA LEU A 287 27.12 8.79 14.92
C LEU A 287 26.66 9.78 16.00
N PRO A 288 26.17 9.31 17.17
CA PRO A 288 25.50 10.17 18.14
C PRO A 288 26.46 11.04 18.97
N SER A 289 27.76 10.76 19.00
CA SER A 289 28.81 11.49 19.75
C SER A 289 30.23 10.93 19.50
N SER A 290 30.32 9.71 18.98
CA SER A 290 31.57 9.01 18.71
C SER A 290 32.17 9.33 17.34
N THR A 291 33.45 9.02 17.16
CA THR A 291 34.11 9.11 15.86
C THR A 291 33.91 7.85 15.02
N THR A 292 33.64 6.71 15.67
CA THR A 292 33.40 5.42 15.03
C THR A 292 32.23 4.65 15.65
N PHE A 293 31.72 3.63 14.94
CA PHE A 293 30.68 2.72 15.46
C PHE A 293 31.19 1.73 16.52
N ALA A 294 32.51 1.62 16.70
CA ALA A 294 33.10 0.75 17.72
C ALA A 294 33.02 1.38 19.14
N GLU A 295 32.85 2.69 19.20
CA GLU A 295 32.91 3.51 20.43
C GLU A 295 31.53 3.77 21.06
N ASP A 296 30.45 3.15 20.57
CA ASP A 296 29.08 3.41 21.06
C ASP A 296 28.53 2.32 21.99
N ASP A 297 29.39 1.44 22.51
CA ASP A 297 29.10 0.34 23.44
C ASP A 297 28.02 -0.67 23.00
N LYS A 298 27.60 -0.65 21.74
CA LYS A 298 26.56 -1.56 21.20
C LYS A 298 27.12 -2.79 20.49
N GLY A 299 28.44 -2.92 20.41
CA GLY A 299 29.13 -4.05 19.78
C GLY A 299 28.75 -4.26 18.30
N VAL A 300 29.05 -5.45 17.78
CA VAL A 300 28.71 -5.82 16.39
C VAL A 300 27.21 -6.11 16.28
N CYS A 301 26.52 -5.37 15.41
CA CYS A 301 25.09 -5.59 15.18
C CYS A 301 24.84 -6.95 14.50
N PRO A 302 23.98 -7.83 15.05
CA PRO A 302 23.71 -9.15 14.47
C PRO A 302 23.07 -9.06 13.08
N SER A 303 22.30 -7.99 12.82
CA SER A 303 21.61 -7.81 11.54
C SER A 303 22.58 -7.55 10.37
N THR A 304 23.80 -7.11 10.65
CA THR A 304 24.82 -6.92 9.60
C THR A 304 25.40 -8.24 9.09
N LYS A 305 25.26 -9.32 9.88
CA LYS A 305 25.86 -10.63 9.57
C LYS A 305 24.90 -11.58 8.87
N VAL A 306 23.61 -11.47 9.14
CA VAL A 306 22.59 -12.35 8.57
C VAL A 306 21.54 -11.58 7.77
N LEU A 307 20.79 -12.27 6.93
CA LEU A 307 19.59 -11.70 6.32
C LEU A 307 18.51 -11.59 7.40
N SER A 308 17.98 -10.39 7.63
CA SER A 308 16.93 -10.15 8.62
C SER A 308 15.73 -9.48 7.96
N ASN A 309 14.53 -10.02 8.21
CA ASN A 309 13.27 -9.57 7.62
C ASN A 309 12.97 -8.09 7.91
N PHE A 310 13.31 -7.59 9.10
CA PHE A 310 13.08 -6.19 9.49
C PHE A 310 13.92 -5.15 8.72
N HIS A 311 14.84 -5.59 7.86
CA HIS A 311 15.47 -4.69 6.90
C HIS A 311 14.61 -4.41 5.68
N TYR A 312 13.52 -5.15 5.47
CA TYR A 312 12.66 -5.06 4.30
C TYR A 312 11.25 -4.56 4.68
N PRO A 313 10.51 -3.96 3.73
CA PRO A 313 9.14 -3.53 3.96
C PRO A 313 8.27 -4.65 4.51
N ARG A 314 7.47 -4.33 5.52
CA ARG A 314 6.53 -5.25 6.14
C ARG A 314 5.21 -5.22 5.37
N THR A 315 4.63 -6.40 5.17
CA THR A 315 3.26 -6.57 4.67
C THR A 315 2.57 -7.57 5.58
N ASP A 316 1.58 -7.11 6.35
CA ASP A 316 0.86 -7.97 7.28
C ASP A 316 -0.32 -8.64 6.57
N PRO A 317 -0.38 -9.98 6.52
CA PRO A 317 -1.52 -10.69 5.94
C PRO A 317 -2.74 -10.57 6.87
N VAL A 318 -3.87 -10.20 6.27
CA VAL A 318 -5.16 -10.07 6.96
C VAL A 318 -6.19 -10.87 6.18
N ILE A 319 -6.83 -11.84 6.81
CA ILE A 319 -7.94 -12.57 6.20
C ILE A 319 -9.22 -11.72 6.30
N ILE A 320 -10.08 -11.80 5.30
CA ILE A 320 -11.42 -11.20 5.31
C ILE A 320 -12.39 -12.13 4.61
N MET A 321 -13.53 -12.41 5.23
CA MET A 321 -14.34 -13.56 4.84
C MET A 321 -15.83 -13.26 4.81
N ALA A 322 -16.47 -13.61 3.69
CA ALA A 322 -17.92 -13.72 3.61
C ALA A 322 -18.33 -15.14 4.04
N ILE A 323 -18.94 -15.26 5.22
CA ILE A 323 -19.36 -16.55 5.77
C ILE A 323 -20.79 -16.83 5.36
N ILE A 324 -20.98 -17.90 4.59
CA ILE A 324 -22.23 -18.28 3.94
C ILE A 324 -22.92 -19.35 4.78
N SER A 325 -24.25 -19.25 4.93
CA SER A 325 -25.06 -20.26 5.61
C SER A 325 -24.96 -21.63 4.93
N PRO A 326 -25.26 -22.74 5.64
CA PRO A 326 -25.21 -24.08 5.07
C PRO A 326 -26.05 -24.26 3.79
N ASP A 327 -27.18 -23.56 3.70
CA ASP A 327 -28.09 -23.60 2.53
C ASP A 327 -27.66 -22.69 1.36
N GLY A 328 -26.66 -21.81 1.57
CA GLY A 328 -26.16 -20.88 0.56
C GLY A 328 -26.97 -19.58 0.40
N GLU A 329 -28.00 -19.36 1.20
CA GLU A 329 -28.99 -18.29 1.01
C GLU A 329 -28.78 -17.06 1.90
N LYS A 330 -27.90 -17.16 2.91
CA LYS A 330 -27.55 -16.05 3.80
C LYS A 330 -26.03 -15.84 3.92
N VAL A 331 -25.64 -14.64 4.32
CA VAL A 331 -24.27 -14.25 4.65
C VAL A 331 -24.20 -13.62 6.04
N LEU A 332 -23.24 -14.05 6.85
CA LEU A 332 -22.96 -13.46 8.16
C LEU A 332 -22.20 -12.15 7.99
N LEU A 333 -22.70 -11.09 8.60
CA LEU A 333 -22.03 -9.79 8.67
C LEU A 333 -21.99 -9.29 10.11
N GLY A 334 -20.90 -8.60 10.46
CA GLY A 334 -20.66 -8.02 11.78
C GLY A 334 -20.53 -6.50 11.74
N ARG A 335 -20.70 -5.87 12.90
CA ARG A 335 -20.38 -4.46 13.14
C ARG A 335 -19.67 -4.27 14.47
N GLN A 336 -18.75 -3.31 14.53
CA GLN A 336 -18.14 -2.85 15.77
C GLN A 336 -18.91 -1.66 16.35
N LYS A 337 -18.83 -1.48 17.68
CA LYS A 337 -19.50 -0.40 18.41
C LYS A 337 -19.15 1.02 17.91
N LYS A 338 -17.92 1.20 17.41
CA LYS A 338 -17.43 2.51 16.91
C LYS A 338 -17.93 2.87 15.52
N TRP A 339 -18.67 1.99 14.84
CA TRP A 339 -19.08 2.21 13.46
C TRP A 339 -20.45 2.89 13.38
N PRO A 340 -20.70 3.71 12.35
CA PRO A 340 -22.01 4.34 12.10
C PRO A 340 -23.16 3.35 12.19
N ALA A 341 -24.32 3.80 12.66
CA ALA A 341 -25.49 2.94 12.81
C ALA A 341 -25.85 2.27 11.46
N GLY A 342 -26.15 0.97 11.51
CA GLY A 342 -26.52 0.21 10.32
C GLY A 342 -25.36 -0.21 9.41
N PHE A 343 -24.10 0.20 9.66
CA PHE A 343 -22.95 -0.23 8.86
C PHE A 343 -22.47 -1.63 9.28
N TYR A 344 -22.51 -2.59 8.35
CA TYR A 344 -22.10 -3.99 8.54
C TYR A 344 -21.08 -4.41 7.49
N SER A 345 -20.14 -5.28 7.85
CA SER A 345 -19.08 -5.78 6.96
C SER A 345 -18.81 -7.26 7.20
N CYS A 346 -18.07 -7.88 6.29
CA CYS A 346 -17.38 -9.15 6.54
C CYS A 346 -16.50 -9.04 7.79
N LEU A 347 -16.35 -10.17 8.49
CA LEU A 347 -15.37 -10.34 9.57
C LEU A 347 -13.96 -10.38 8.98
N ALA A 348 -12.95 -9.96 9.75
CA ALA A 348 -11.57 -9.87 9.25
C ALA A 348 -10.56 -9.81 10.39
N GLY A 349 -9.43 -10.51 10.20
CA GLY A 349 -8.43 -10.70 11.24
C GLY A 349 -7.00 -10.79 10.72
N PHE A 350 -6.03 -10.44 11.57
CA PHE A 350 -4.62 -10.68 11.25
C PHE A 350 -4.31 -12.17 11.26
N CYS A 351 -3.39 -12.59 10.39
CA CYS A 351 -2.86 -13.94 10.53
C CYS A 351 -1.81 -13.99 11.66
N GLU A 352 -1.84 -15.04 12.46
CA GLU A 352 -0.88 -15.35 13.51
C GLU A 352 0.35 -16.13 12.99
N PRO A 353 1.49 -16.08 13.70
CA PRO A 353 2.65 -16.88 13.35
C PRO A 353 2.37 -18.39 13.38
N GLY A 354 2.51 -19.06 12.24
CA GLY A 354 2.41 -20.52 12.13
C GLY A 354 1.04 -21.05 11.71
N GLU A 355 0.06 -20.18 11.46
CA GLU A 355 -1.25 -20.58 10.94
C GLU A 355 -1.35 -20.47 9.42
N SER A 356 -2.17 -21.34 8.80
CA SER A 356 -2.62 -21.19 7.42
C SER A 356 -3.74 -20.15 7.31
N PHE A 357 -4.03 -19.65 6.11
CA PHE A 357 -5.17 -18.74 5.92
C PHE A 357 -6.50 -19.39 6.30
N GLU A 358 -6.65 -20.68 6.05
CA GLU A 358 -7.86 -21.42 6.39
C GLU A 358 -8.00 -21.64 7.90
N GLU A 359 -6.90 -21.77 8.63
CA GLU A 359 -6.89 -21.79 10.10
C GLU A 359 -7.26 -20.42 10.65
N ALA A 360 -6.65 -19.34 10.14
CA ALA A 360 -6.95 -17.96 10.49
C ALA A 360 -8.43 -17.62 10.31
N VAL A 361 -9.02 -17.97 9.14
CA VAL A 361 -10.45 -17.76 8.88
C VAL A 361 -11.33 -18.50 9.89
N ARG A 362 -10.99 -19.75 10.25
CA ARG A 362 -11.78 -20.51 11.22
C ARG A 362 -11.64 -19.97 12.64
N ARG A 363 -10.43 -19.56 13.03
CA ARG A 363 -10.13 -18.97 14.33
C ARG A 363 -10.90 -17.66 14.51
N GLU A 364 -10.73 -16.73 13.57
CA GLU A 364 -11.30 -15.39 13.69
C GLU A 364 -12.84 -15.42 13.71
N VAL A 365 -13.48 -16.24 12.86
CA VAL A 365 -14.96 -16.35 12.88
C VAL A 365 -15.45 -16.96 14.19
N LEU A 366 -14.72 -17.94 14.73
CA LEU A 366 -15.07 -18.57 16.00
C LEU A 366 -14.92 -17.57 17.16
N GLU A 367 -13.84 -16.78 17.18
CA GLU A 367 -13.56 -15.77 18.20
C GLU A 367 -14.57 -14.63 18.16
N GLU A 368 -14.84 -14.05 16.99
CA GLU A 368 -15.71 -12.86 16.88
C GLU A 368 -17.21 -13.17 16.96
N SER A 369 -17.63 -14.39 16.57
CA SER A 369 -19.05 -14.72 16.39
C SER A 369 -19.49 -16.05 16.99
N GLY A 370 -18.58 -16.91 17.45
CA GLY A 370 -18.91 -18.26 17.91
C GLY A 370 -19.29 -19.26 16.80
N ILE A 371 -19.41 -18.80 15.55
CA ILE A 371 -19.80 -19.65 14.42
C ILE A 371 -18.62 -20.52 13.96
N ARG A 372 -18.88 -21.82 13.80
CA ARG A 372 -17.89 -22.76 13.25
C ARG A 372 -17.97 -22.78 11.72
N VAL A 373 -16.81 -22.67 11.08
CA VAL A 373 -16.65 -22.71 9.63
C VAL A 373 -16.05 -24.06 9.20
N ASP A 374 -16.63 -24.66 8.15
CA ASP A 374 -16.14 -25.89 7.54
C ASP A 374 -15.17 -25.59 6.40
N GLN A 375 -15.67 -25.39 5.18
CA GLN A 375 -14.83 -25.11 4.01
C GLN A 375 -14.43 -23.64 3.96
N VAL A 376 -13.22 -23.40 3.48
CA VAL A 376 -12.64 -22.07 3.25
C VAL A 376 -12.13 -22.02 1.83
N ILE A 377 -12.55 -21.02 1.06
CA ILE A 377 -12.32 -20.91 -0.37
C ILE A 377 -11.73 -19.53 -0.65
N TYR A 378 -10.52 -19.48 -1.17
CA TYR A 378 -9.90 -18.22 -1.58
C TYR A 378 -10.65 -17.59 -2.75
N HIS A 379 -10.81 -16.26 -2.71
CA HIS A 379 -11.43 -15.47 -3.77
C HIS A 379 -10.43 -14.56 -4.48
N SER A 380 -9.95 -13.54 -3.78
CA SER A 380 -9.05 -12.50 -4.32
C SER A 380 -8.27 -11.82 -3.20
N SER A 381 -7.32 -10.95 -3.54
CA SER A 381 -6.58 -10.17 -2.54
C SER A 381 -6.51 -8.69 -2.91
N GLN A 382 -6.38 -7.83 -1.90
CA GLN A 382 -6.33 -6.38 -2.05
C GLN A 382 -5.25 -5.80 -1.12
N PRO A 383 -4.24 -5.09 -1.65
CA PRO A 383 -3.37 -4.27 -0.81
C PRO A 383 -4.21 -3.27 -0.01
N TRP A 384 -3.88 -3.07 1.25
CA TRP A 384 -4.62 -2.17 2.14
C TRP A 384 -3.62 -1.27 2.88
N PRO A 385 -3.33 -0.07 2.35
CA PRO A 385 -2.25 0.80 2.80
C PRO A 385 -2.63 1.62 4.04
N TYR A 386 -3.17 0.94 5.06
CA TYR A 386 -3.62 1.54 6.33
C TYR A 386 -3.24 0.67 7.55
N PRO A 387 -1.93 0.53 7.88
CA PRO A 387 -0.81 1.16 7.20
C PRO A 387 -0.19 0.31 6.07
N THR A 388 -0.03 -1.01 6.26
CA THR A 388 0.70 -1.89 5.34
C THR A 388 0.19 -3.32 5.40
N ASN A 389 -1.07 -3.55 5.00
CA ASN A 389 -1.69 -4.87 5.07
C ASN A 389 -1.93 -5.44 3.66
N LEU A 390 -2.02 -6.76 3.56
CA LEU A 390 -2.55 -7.45 2.39
C LEU A 390 -3.82 -8.20 2.81
N MET A 391 -4.97 -7.71 2.36
CA MET A 391 -6.24 -8.37 2.59
C MET A 391 -6.35 -9.58 1.67
N ALA A 392 -6.54 -10.76 2.22
CA ALA A 392 -6.84 -11.98 1.51
C ALA A 392 -8.32 -12.32 1.73
N GLY A 393 -9.10 -12.28 0.65
CA GLY A 393 -10.55 -12.47 0.65
C GLY A 393 -10.94 -13.94 0.50
N PHE A 394 -11.86 -14.41 1.34
CA PHE A 394 -12.34 -15.79 1.35
C PHE A 394 -13.87 -15.88 1.39
N PHE A 395 -14.40 -16.99 0.90
CA PHE A 395 -15.70 -17.50 1.31
C PHE A 395 -15.50 -18.61 2.35
N GLY A 396 -16.33 -18.63 3.38
CA GLY A 396 -16.40 -19.73 4.33
C GLY A 396 -17.81 -20.30 4.39
N ILE A 397 -17.94 -21.62 4.59
CA ILE A 397 -19.25 -22.26 4.78
C ILE A 397 -19.47 -22.51 6.27
N ALA A 398 -20.47 -21.85 6.86
CA ALA A 398 -20.84 -22.07 8.25
C ALA A 398 -21.40 -23.48 8.45
N LYS A 399 -21.17 -24.08 9.62
CA LYS A 399 -21.80 -25.35 10.01
C LYS A 399 -23.27 -25.20 10.40
N SER A 400 -23.68 -24.00 10.79
CA SER A 400 -25.02 -23.64 11.23
C SER A 400 -25.23 -22.14 11.01
N ASP A 401 -26.45 -21.73 10.66
CA ASP A 401 -26.91 -20.34 10.59
C ASP A 401 -27.92 -19.98 11.69
N ASP A 402 -28.08 -20.84 12.70
CA ASP A 402 -28.85 -20.55 13.91
C ASP A 402 -28.23 -19.37 14.68
N GLU A 403 -28.93 -18.23 14.65
CA GLU A 403 -28.50 -16.98 15.28
C GLU A 403 -28.38 -17.10 16.81
N THR A 404 -29.00 -18.09 17.45
CA THR A 404 -28.84 -18.32 18.90
C THR A 404 -27.44 -18.82 19.27
N HIS A 405 -26.67 -19.31 18.29
CA HIS A 405 -25.27 -19.70 18.47
C HIS A 405 -24.29 -18.53 18.28
N ILE A 406 -24.75 -17.35 17.87
CA ILE A 406 -23.88 -16.18 17.74
C ILE A 406 -23.47 -15.72 19.15
N ARG A 407 -22.16 -15.67 19.38
CA ARG A 407 -21.53 -15.28 20.64
C ARG A 407 -20.55 -14.13 20.38
N LEU A 408 -20.86 -12.96 20.93
CA LEU A 408 -20.05 -11.74 20.77
C LEU A 408 -19.21 -11.42 22.01
N ASP A 409 -19.31 -12.26 23.05
CA ASP A 409 -18.65 -12.08 24.35
C ASP A 409 -17.26 -12.74 24.44
N LEU A 410 -16.85 -13.49 23.42
CA LEU A 410 -15.60 -14.25 23.42
C LEU A 410 -14.38 -13.32 23.34
N ASP A 411 -14.36 -12.38 22.40
CA ASP A 411 -13.32 -11.35 22.26
C ASP A 411 -13.82 -9.91 22.52
N ASN A 412 -15.15 -9.71 22.50
CA ASN A 412 -15.83 -8.42 22.69
C ASN A 412 -15.51 -7.37 21.61
N GLU A 413 -15.09 -7.78 20.41
CA GLU A 413 -14.80 -6.85 19.30
C GLU A 413 -16.07 -6.34 18.60
N LEU A 414 -17.05 -7.23 18.41
CA LEU A 414 -18.30 -6.93 17.72
C LEU A 414 -19.40 -6.45 18.67
N GLU A 415 -20.16 -5.45 18.22
CA GLU A 415 -21.40 -5.02 18.86
C GLU A 415 -22.59 -5.88 18.43
N HIS A 416 -22.59 -6.32 17.17
CA HIS A 416 -23.67 -7.13 16.61
C HIS A 416 -23.17 -7.94 15.41
N ALA A 417 -23.68 -9.17 15.25
CA ALA A 417 -23.50 -9.99 14.06
C ALA A 417 -24.80 -10.72 13.72
N ARG A 418 -25.10 -10.86 12.43
CA ARG A 418 -26.35 -11.48 11.96
C ARG A 418 -26.20 -12.09 10.57
N PHE A 419 -26.95 -13.16 10.28
CA PHE A 419 -27.09 -13.69 8.93
C PHE A 419 -28.13 -12.89 8.12
N TYR A 420 -27.69 -12.27 7.03
CA TYR A 420 -28.53 -11.54 6.09
C TYR A 420 -28.85 -12.38 4.87
N THR A 421 -30.11 -12.40 4.47
CA THR A 421 -30.56 -13.11 3.27
C THR A 421 -29.99 -12.47 2.00
N ARG A 422 -29.88 -13.29 0.94
CA ARG A 422 -29.48 -12.82 -0.39
C ARG A 422 -30.34 -11.66 -0.87
N GLN A 423 -31.66 -11.70 -0.62
CA GLN A 423 -32.57 -10.63 -1.03
C GLN A 423 -32.32 -9.33 -0.23
N GLU A 424 -32.16 -9.39 1.09
CA GLU A 424 -31.82 -8.22 1.90
C GLU A 424 -30.54 -7.54 1.38
N ILE A 425 -29.52 -8.33 1.01
CA ILE A 425 -28.30 -7.79 0.41
C ILE A 425 -28.57 -7.17 -0.95
N LEU A 426 -29.27 -7.87 -1.86
CA LEU A 426 -29.59 -7.35 -3.21
C LEU A 426 -30.39 -6.04 -3.16
N ASP A 427 -31.32 -5.90 -2.23
CA ASP A 427 -32.10 -4.67 -2.03
C ASP A 427 -31.19 -3.49 -1.69
N VAL A 428 -30.17 -3.73 -0.86
CA VAL A 428 -29.16 -2.72 -0.48
C VAL A 428 -28.18 -2.44 -1.62
N LEU A 429 -27.86 -3.44 -2.45
CA LEU A 429 -27.04 -3.24 -3.65
C LEU A 429 -27.77 -2.42 -4.73
N GLY A 430 -29.10 -2.51 -4.78
CA GLY A 430 -29.95 -1.79 -5.74
C GLY A 430 -30.22 -0.32 -5.38
N GLY A 431 -29.98 0.08 -4.14
CA GLY A 431 -30.06 1.48 -3.69
C GLY A 431 -28.82 2.30 -4.04
N ASP A 432 -29.00 3.55 -4.45
CA ASP A 432 -27.91 4.45 -4.91
C ASP A 432 -27.14 5.14 -3.77
N THR A 433 -26.83 4.41 -2.69
CA THR A 433 -26.20 4.99 -1.50
C THR A 433 -24.71 4.62 -1.43
N GLN A 434 -23.86 5.44 -2.07
CA GLN A 434 -22.41 5.35 -1.93
C GLN A 434 -21.95 6.28 -0.81
N PHE A 435 -21.69 5.73 0.38
CA PHE A 435 -21.13 6.50 1.49
C PHE A 435 -19.87 5.83 2.04
N THR A 436 -18.85 6.62 2.34
CA THR A 436 -17.72 6.16 3.14
C THR A 436 -18.06 6.15 4.61
N ARG A 437 -17.25 5.44 5.42
CA ARG A 437 -17.40 5.43 6.87
C ARG A 437 -17.37 6.85 7.46
N ALA A 438 -16.42 7.69 7.04
CA ALA A 438 -16.26 9.04 7.58
C ALA A 438 -17.45 9.96 7.22
N GLU A 439 -18.08 9.76 6.05
CA GLU A 439 -19.29 10.50 5.68
C GLU A 439 -20.52 10.03 6.45
N LEU A 440 -20.66 8.71 6.66
CA LEU A 440 -21.70 8.19 7.53
C LEU A 440 -21.56 8.71 8.96
N GLU A 441 -20.33 8.83 9.47
CA GLU A 441 -20.05 9.47 10.77
C GLU A 441 -20.50 10.94 10.79
N LYS A 442 -20.28 11.70 9.69
CA LYS A 442 -20.76 13.09 9.58
C LYS A 442 -22.28 13.20 9.47
N ILE A 443 -22.94 12.29 8.73
CA ILE A 443 -24.40 12.27 8.58
C ILE A 443 -25.06 11.93 9.92
N ASP A 444 -24.55 10.93 10.64
CA ASP A 444 -25.06 10.54 11.96
C ASP A 444 -24.86 11.69 12.98
N GLN A 445 -23.73 12.40 12.94
CA GLN A 445 -23.49 13.60 13.78
C GLN A 445 -24.47 14.74 13.48
N GLN A 446 -24.81 14.98 12.21
CA GLN A 446 -25.80 16.00 11.82
C GLN A 446 -27.23 15.63 12.24
N HIS A 447 -27.53 14.35 12.39
CA HIS A 447 -28.82 13.87 12.86
C HIS A 447 -29.03 14.01 14.37
N ASP A 448 -27.96 14.01 15.17
CA ASP A 448 -28.03 14.18 16.63
C ASP A 448 -28.23 15.65 17.07
N ASP A 449 -27.91 16.62 16.21
CA ASP A 449 -28.12 18.07 16.50
C ASP A 449 -29.55 18.56 16.18
N GLY A 450 -30.41 17.69 15.62
CA GLY A 450 -31.77 18.01 15.17
C GLY A 450 -32.86 17.56 16.15
N ASN A 451 -33.18 18.43 17.13
CA ASN A 451 -34.40 18.50 17.95
C ASN A 451 -35.29 17.23 18.03
N GLU A 452 -35.20 16.54 19.18
CA GLU A 452 -36.07 15.43 19.57
C GLU A 452 -37.56 15.78 19.44
N THR A 453 -38.25 15.16 18.47
CA THR A 453 -39.70 14.98 18.53
C THR A 453 -40.09 13.57 18.08
N GLY A 454 -40.34 12.69 19.06
CA GLY A 454 -41.44 11.72 19.10
C GLY A 454 -41.77 10.83 17.89
N GLY A 455 -40.82 10.56 16.99
CA GLY A 455 -41.03 9.69 15.83
C GLY A 455 -40.39 8.31 16.05
N ARG A 456 -41.17 7.25 15.82
CA ARG A 456 -40.75 5.84 15.71
C ARG A 456 -39.37 5.78 15.03
N ARG A 457 -38.31 5.44 15.77
CA ARG A 457 -36.92 5.32 15.27
C ARG A 457 -36.99 4.46 14.01
N MET A 458 -36.84 5.06 12.81
CA MET A 458 -36.84 4.27 11.57
C MET A 458 -35.74 3.21 11.73
N GLU A 459 -36.08 1.94 11.50
CA GLU A 459 -35.06 0.90 11.43
C GLU A 459 -34.03 1.36 10.40
N VAL A 460 -32.83 1.69 10.87
CA VAL A 460 -31.72 2.06 9.99
C VAL A 460 -31.37 0.80 9.23
N GLY A 461 -31.78 0.75 7.96
CA GLY A 461 -31.48 -0.38 7.06
C GLY A 461 -29.97 -0.63 6.98
N ILE A 462 -29.59 -1.86 6.66
CA ILE A 462 -28.17 -2.24 6.52
C ILE A 462 -27.47 -1.37 5.47
N ARG A 463 -26.28 -0.90 5.82
CA ARG A 463 -25.33 -0.17 4.97
C ARG A 463 -24.08 -1.03 4.83
N LEU A 464 -23.52 -1.09 3.63
CA LEU A 464 -22.36 -1.91 3.31
C LEU A 464 -21.13 -1.03 3.01
N PRO A 465 -19.91 -1.59 3.06
CA PRO A 465 -18.70 -0.88 2.64
C PRO A 465 -18.77 -0.41 1.18
N PRO A 466 -17.97 0.60 0.80
CA PRO A 466 -17.94 1.10 -0.57
C PRO A 466 -17.48 0.04 -1.56
N LYS A 467 -17.78 0.23 -2.85
CA LYS A 467 -17.38 -0.69 -3.95
C LYS A 467 -15.87 -0.92 -4.06
N THR A 468 -15.06 -0.01 -3.52
CA THR A 468 -13.60 -0.12 -3.47
C THR A 468 -13.09 -1.07 -2.38
N ALA A 469 -13.94 -1.49 -1.43
CA ALA A 469 -13.56 -2.38 -0.35
C ALA A 469 -13.76 -3.85 -0.74
N ILE A 470 -12.76 -4.70 -0.50
CA ILE A 470 -12.84 -6.15 -0.75
C ILE A 470 -14.03 -6.82 -0.06
N ALA A 471 -14.45 -6.33 1.11
CA ALA A 471 -15.67 -6.79 1.80
C ALA A 471 -16.92 -6.67 0.91
N ARG A 472 -17.09 -5.51 0.25
CA ARG A 472 -18.19 -5.27 -0.68
C ARG A 472 -18.08 -6.16 -1.91
N VAL A 473 -16.86 -6.35 -2.43
CA VAL A 473 -16.59 -7.24 -3.57
C VAL A 473 -17.00 -8.68 -3.27
N LEU A 474 -16.65 -9.21 -2.10
CA LEU A 474 -17.01 -10.57 -1.68
C LEU A 474 -18.52 -10.74 -1.55
N VAL A 475 -19.18 -9.84 -0.82
CA VAL A 475 -20.63 -9.89 -0.60
C VAL A 475 -21.40 -9.75 -1.91
N GLU A 476 -20.97 -8.85 -2.80
CA GLU A 476 -21.62 -8.63 -4.09
C GLU A 476 -21.40 -9.81 -5.05
N ALA A 477 -20.20 -10.40 -5.08
CA ALA A 477 -19.92 -11.60 -5.86
C ALA A 477 -20.80 -12.78 -5.41
N TRP A 478 -20.96 -12.97 -4.10
CA TRP A 478 -21.88 -13.97 -3.57
C TRP A 478 -23.33 -13.66 -3.93
N ALA A 479 -23.83 -12.46 -3.62
CA ALA A 479 -25.24 -12.10 -3.77
C ALA A 479 -25.73 -12.20 -5.22
N ARG A 480 -24.89 -11.78 -6.19
CA ARG A 480 -25.18 -11.87 -7.63
C ARG A 480 -24.98 -13.28 -8.23
N GLY A 481 -24.50 -14.24 -7.45
CA GLY A 481 -24.26 -15.61 -7.92
C GLY A 481 -22.99 -15.77 -8.76
N HIS A 482 -22.03 -14.85 -8.65
CA HIS A 482 -20.74 -14.93 -9.32
C HIS A 482 -19.71 -15.75 -8.53
N ALA A 483 -19.97 -16.02 -7.24
CA ALA A 483 -19.12 -16.85 -6.41
C ALA A 483 -19.20 -18.32 -6.86
N VAL A 484 -18.05 -18.93 -7.13
CA VAL A 484 -17.93 -20.37 -7.40
C VAL A 484 -17.78 -21.09 -6.07
N LEU A 485 -18.83 -21.80 -5.64
CA LEU A 485 -18.82 -22.61 -4.43
C LEU A 485 -18.74 -24.10 -4.81
N PRO A 486 -18.09 -24.95 -4.00
CA PRO A 486 -17.89 -26.37 -4.30
C PRO A 486 -19.20 -27.15 -4.55
N ASN A 487 -19.14 -28.06 -5.52
CA ASN A 487 -20.26 -28.78 -6.16
C ASN A 487 -21.28 -29.49 -5.24
N HIS A 488 -21.03 -29.68 -3.95
CA HIS A 488 -22.06 -30.23 -3.04
C HIS A 488 -23.16 -29.20 -2.72
N MET A 489 -22.92 -27.91 -3.01
CA MET A 489 -23.94 -26.86 -3.00
C MET A 489 -24.78 -26.82 -4.29
N ASP A 490 -24.31 -27.38 -5.42
CA ASP A 490 -25.13 -27.49 -6.64
C ASP A 490 -26.37 -28.37 -6.41
N THR A 491 -26.26 -29.35 -5.51
CA THR A 491 -27.40 -30.19 -5.09
C THR A 491 -28.48 -29.39 -4.34
N PHE A 492 -28.12 -28.27 -3.70
CA PHE A 492 -29.06 -27.36 -3.05
C PHE A 492 -29.59 -26.29 -4.01
N GLN A 493 -28.75 -25.80 -4.94
CA GLN A 493 -29.17 -24.86 -5.99
C GLN A 493 -30.09 -25.50 -7.04
N LYS A 494 -29.99 -26.81 -7.31
CA LYS A 494 -30.86 -27.51 -8.27
C LYS A 494 -32.27 -27.83 -7.77
N THR A 495 -32.58 -27.58 -6.51
CA THR A 495 -33.95 -27.73 -5.97
C THR A 495 -34.88 -26.56 -6.29
N ARG A 496 -34.41 -25.58 -7.07
CA ARG A 496 -35.22 -24.46 -7.56
C ARG A 496 -35.05 -24.31 -9.07
N MET A 497 -35.75 -25.16 -9.80
CA MET A 497 -36.29 -24.84 -11.12
C MET A 497 -37.81 -24.79 -11.02
#